data_AF-A0A7J9D264-F1
#
_entry.id   AF-A0A7J9D264-F1
#
_cell.length_a   1.000
_cell.length_b   1.000
_cell.length_c   1.000
_cell.angle_alpha   90.00
_cell.angle_beta   90.00
_cell.angle_gamma   90.00
#
_symmetry.space_group_name_H-M   'P 1'
#
loop_
_entity.id
_entity.type
_entity.pdbx_description
1 polymer ?
#
loop_
_entity_poly.entity_id
_entity_poly.type
_entity_poly.pdbx_seq_one_letter_code
_entity_poly.pdbx_strand_id
1 'polypeptide(L)' 'STLVVEVSGEKVKAIWDKRLTEIFCDICIKEILEGNRPDTHFTKVVWLKVTINFETETCKTYS' A
#
# COMPACT_ATOMS: atom_id res chain seq x y z
N SER A 1 0.17 -25.85 -16.54
CA SER A 1 -0.60 -24.94 -15.68
C SER A 1 0.16 -23.65 -15.51
N THR A 2 -0.52 -22.56 -15.85
CA THR A 2 -0.24 -21.13 -15.65
C THR A 2 1.23 -20.72 -15.50
N LEU A 3 1.76 -20.11 -16.56
CA LEU A 3 3.01 -19.38 -16.55
C LEU A 3 2.93 -18.30 -15.46
N VAL A 4 3.82 -18.37 -14.48
CA VAL A 4 4.08 -17.27 -13.57
C VAL A 4 4.65 -16.17 -14.44
N VAL A 5 3.83 -15.18 -14.78
CA VAL A 5 4.31 -13.96 -15.40
C VAL A 5 5.09 -13.24 -14.30
N GLU A 6 6.40 -13.41 -14.32
CA GLU A 6 7.31 -12.52 -13.60
C GLU A 6 7.21 -11.15 -14.25
N VAL A 7 6.22 -10.37 -13.84
CA VAL A 7 6.22 -8.92 -14.09
C VAL A 7 7.29 -8.36 -13.17
N SER A 8 8.54 -8.34 -13.65
CA SER A 8 9.54 -7.38 -13.20
C SER A 8 9.11 -5.99 -13.69
N GLY A 9 7.98 -5.51 -13.17
CA GLY A 9 7.50 -4.16 -13.40
C GLY A 9 8.50 -3.20 -12.78
N GLU A 10 8.88 -2.17 -13.53
CA GLU A 10 9.75 -1.11 -13.00
C GLU A 10 9.12 -0.55 -11.72
N LYS A 11 9.80 -0.74 -10.59
CA LYS A 11 9.39 -0.14 -9.33
C LYS A 11 9.69 1.35 -9.42
N VAL A 12 8.66 2.17 -9.32
CA VAL A 12 8.80 3.62 -9.38
C VAL A 12 8.95 4.20 -7.97
N LYS A 13 9.62 5.34 -7.86
CA LYS A 13 9.55 6.13 -6.62
C LYS A 13 8.19 6.82 -6.56
N ALA A 14 7.53 6.76 -5.42
CA ALA A 14 6.31 7.54 -5.20
C ALA A 14 6.65 9.03 -5.23
N ILE A 15 6.02 9.77 -6.15
CA ILE A 15 5.95 11.23 -6.08
C ILE A 15 4.75 11.55 -5.22
N TRP A 16 4.96 12.08 -4.02
CA TRP A 16 3.89 12.40 -3.08
C TRP A 16 3.14 13.67 -3.49
N ASP A 17 2.35 13.57 -4.55
CA ASP A 17 1.35 14.57 -4.90
C ASP A 17 0.12 14.47 -4.00
N LYS A 18 -0.76 15.47 -4.09
CA LYS A 18 -1.99 15.53 -3.28
C LYS A 18 -2.82 14.25 -3.39
N ARG A 19 -2.95 13.67 -4.59
CA ARG A 19 -3.77 12.47 -4.82
C ARG A 19 -3.18 11.25 -4.12
N LEU A 20 -1.87 11.03 -4.28
CA LEU A 20 -1.18 9.90 -3.66
C LEU A 20 -1.14 10.02 -2.14
N THR A 21 -0.96 11.23 -1.62
CA THR A 21 -1.06 11.49 -0.18
C THR A 21 -2.46 11.21 0.36
N GLU A 22 -3.52 11.67 -0.32
CA GLU A 22 -4.91 11.40 0.08
C GLU A 22 -5.21 9.89 0.11
N ILE A 23 -4.86 9.15 -0.95
CA ILE A 23 -5.05 7.69 -1.01
C ILE A 23 -4.32 6.99 0.14
N PHE A 24 -3.07 7.36 0.41
CA PHE A 24 -2.31 6.75 1.50
C PHE A 24 -2.94 7.02 2.88
N CYS A 25 -3.37 8.27 3.11
CA CYS A 25 -4.07 8.65 4.34
C CYS A 25 -5.38 7.89 4.52
N ASP A 26 -6.20 7.77 3.47
CA ASP A 26 -7.48 7.05 3.53
C ASP A 26 -7.28 5.57 3.87
N ILE A 27 -6.27 4.92 3.26
CA ILE A 27 -5.90 3.54 3.59
C ILE A 27 -5.50 3.43 5.07
N CYS A 28 -4.65 4.36 5.56
CA CYS A 28 -4.22 4.34 6.96
C CYS A 28 -5.39 4.53 7.92
N ILE A 29 -6.29 5.48 7.64
CA ILE A 29 -7.48 5.74 8.46
C ILE A 29 -8.36 4.49 8.52
N LYS A 30 -8.59 3.82 7.39
CA LYS A 30 -9.38 2.58 7.32
C LYS A 30 -8.79 1.49 8.21
N GLU A 31 -7.48 1.24 8.13
CA GLU A 31 -6.83 0.22 8.96
C GLU A 31 -6.89 0.57 10.46
N ILE A 32 -6.79 1.85 10.81
CA ILE A 32 -6.94 2.31 12.20
C ILE A 32 -8.36 2.03 12.70
N LEU A 33 -9.39 2.35 11.90
CA LEU A 33 -10.79 2.10 12.25
C LEU A 33 -11.12 0.62 12.36
N GLU A 34 -10.42 -0.25 11.62
CA GLU A 34 -10.51 -1.72 11.73
C GLU A 34 -9.79 -2.28 12.98
N GLY A 35 -9.14 -1.43 13.80
CA GLY A 35 -8.41 -1.86 14.99
C GLY A 35 -7.02 -2.44 14.69
N ASN A 36 -6.53 -2.30 13.46
CA ASN A 36 -5.26 -2.85 13.01
C ASN A 36 -4.03 -2.02 13.46
N ARG A 37 -4.26 -0.99 14.29
CA ARG A 37 -3.22 -0.18 14.95
C ARG A 37 -3.38 -0.29 16.48
N PRO A 38 -2.88 -1.36 17.11
CA PRO A 38 -3.08 -1.61 18.54
C PRO A 38 -2.31 -0.65 19.46
N ASP A 39 -1.31 0.07 18.93
CA ASP A 39 -0.49 1.04 19.66
C ASP A 39 -0.28 2.30 18.78
N THR A 40 0.91 2.89 18.77
CA THR A 40 1.24 4.09 17.99
C THR A 40 1.69 3.79 16.55
N HIS A 41 1.84 2.52 16.19
CA HIS A 41 2.33 2.09 14.87
C HIS A 41 1.56 0.86 14.34
N PHE A 42 1.60 0.68 13.02
CA PHE A 42 1.10 -0.53 12.39
C PHE A 42 2.05 -1.70 12.68
N THR A 43 1.50 -2.89 12.90
CA THR A 43 2.31 -4.12 12.91
C THR A 43 2.85 -4.39 11.51
N LYS A 44 3.90 -5.22 11.39
CA LYS A 44 4.47 -5.58 10.08
C LYS A 44 3.43 -6.16 9.11
N VAL A 45 2.49 -6.93 9.64
CA VAL A 45 1.41 -7.56 8.85
C VAL A 45 0.45 -6.50 8.30
N VAL A 46 0.07 -5.53 9.14
CA VAL A 46 -0.83 -4.45 8.74
C VAL A 46 -0.14 -3.48 7.80
N TRP A 47 1.15 -3.18 8.04
CA TRP A 47 1.95 -2.38 7.12
C TRP A 47 2.03 -3.01 5.73
N LEU A 48 2.24 -4.33 5.64
CA LEU A 48 2.23 -5.02 4.35
C LEU A 48 0.88 -4.89 3.63
N LYS A 49 -0.23 -4.99 4.37
CA LYS A 49 -1.59 -4.77 3.84
C LYS A 49 -1.76 -3.33 3.32
N VAL A 50 -1.27 -2.33 4.05
CA VAL A 50 -1.27 -0.92 3.60
C VAL A 50 -0.52 -0.77 2.28
N THR A 51 0.68 -1.33 2.16
CA THR A 51 1.48 -1.26 0.93
C THR A 51 0.76 -1.92 -0.25
N ILE A 52 0.22 -3.13 -0.07
CA ILE A 52 -0.51 -3.85 -1.12
C ILE A 52 -1.74 -3.07 -1.58
N ASN A 53 -2.51 -2.53 -0.64
CA ASN A 53 -3.70 -1.73 -0.95
C ASN A 53 -3.30 -0.46 -1.73
N PHE A 54 -2.21 0.19 -1.33
CA PHE A 54 -1.73 1.40 -2.01
C PHE A 54 -1.29 1.12 -3.45
N GLU A 55 -0.55 0.03 -3.67
CA GLU A 55 -0.15 -0.39 -5.02
C GLU A 55 -1.36 -0.76 -5.89
N THR A 56 -2.35 -1.43 -5.29
CA THR A 56 -3.59 -1.83 -5.95
C THR A 56 -4.43 -0.62 -6.37
N GLU A 57 -4.67 0.32 -5.44
CA GLU A 57 -5.48 1.53 -5.70
C GLU A 57 -4.81 2.47 -6.71
N THR A 58 -3.48 2.49 -6.76
CA THR A 58 -2.73 3.37 -7.66
C THR A 58 -2.33 2.70 -8.97
N CYS A 59 -2.56 1.39 -9.11
CA CYS A 59 -2.12 0.55 -10.21
C CYS A 59 -0.61 0.68 -10.51
N LYS A 60 0.21 0.79 -9.46
CA LYS A 60 1.67 1.00 -9.56
C LYS A 60 2.39 0.20 -8.49
N THR A 61 3.57 -0.31 -8.82
CA THR A 61 4.49 -0.91 -7.87
C THR A 61 5.54 0.11 -7.46
N TYR A 62 5.83 0.21 -6.15
CA TYR A 62 6.77 1.19 -5.63
C TYR A 62 8.05 0.53 -5.09
N SER A 63 9.13 1.32 -4.98
CA SER A 63 10.43 0.93 -4.39
C SER A 63 10.78 1.78 -3.18
#